data_AF-A0A3S1CCQ3-F1
#
_entry.id   AF-A0A3S1CCQ3-F1
#
_cell.length_a   1.000
_cell.length_b   1.000
_cell.length_c   1.000
_cell.angle_alpha   90.00
_cell.angle_beta   90.00
_cell.angle_gamma   90.00
#
_symmetry.space_group_name_H-M   'P 1'
#
loop_
_entity.id
_entity.type
_entity.pdbx_description
1 polymer ?
#
loop_
_entity_poly.entity_id
_entity_poly.type
_entity_poly.pdbx_seq_one_letter_code
_entity_poly.pdbx_strand_id
1 'polypeptide(L)'
;PEQRKILMMISDGAPVDDSTLSVNPGNYLERHLRAVIELIETRSPVELLAIGIGHDVTRYYRRAVTIVDAEELAGAMTEQLASLFAEESAKNTRRGGGMRRAG
;
A
#
# COMPACT_ATOMS: atom_id res chain seq x y z
N PRO A 1 1.06 18.40 13.82
CA PRO A 1 0.77 17.47 12.71
C PRO A 1 1.96 16.55 12.47
N GLU A 2 1.76 15.24 12.35
CA GLU A 2 2.86 14.31 12.09
C GLU A 2 3.46 14.51 10.70
N GLN A 3 4.78 14.39 10.62
CA GLN A 3 5.55 14.71 9.41
C GLN A 3 5.44 13.62 8.34
N ARG A 4 5.20 12.37 8.77
CA ARG A 4 5.04 11.20 7.90
C ARG A 4 3.78 10.43 8.31
N LYS A 5 3.02 9.98 7.32
CA LYS A 5 1.76 9.26 7.53
C LYS A 5 1.80 7.98 6.71
N ILE A 6 1.67 6.86 7.39
CA ILE A 6 1.63 5.54 6.76
C ILE A 6 0.23 4.97 7.01
N LEU A 7 -0.42 4.50 5.94
CA LEU A 7 -1.67 3.75 6.02
C LEU A 7 -1.38 2.32 5.58
N MET A 8 -1.51 1.39 6.52
CA MET A 8 -1.40 -0.04 6.24
C MET A 8 -2.80 -0.67 6.20
N MET A 9 -3.16 -1.22 5.05
CA MET A 9 -4.40 -1.96 4.84
C MET A 9 -4.14 -3.45 5.07
N ILE A 10 -4.93 -4.12 5.89
CA ILE A 10 -4.84 -5.56 6.11
C ILE A 10 -6.21 -6.13 5.72
N SER A 11 -6.25 -7.08 4.80
CA SER A 11 -7.51 -7.64 4.30
C SER A 11 -7.36 -9.12 3.96
N ASP A 12 -8.39 -9.88 4.30
CA ASP A 12 -8.56 -11.30 4.07
C ASP A 12 -9.54 -11.59 2.92
N GLY A 13 -9.79 -10.62 2.02
CA GLY A 13 -10.83 -10.76 1.01
C GLY A 13 -10.75 -9.78 -0.15
N ALA A 14 -11.68 -9.94 -1.09
CA ALA A 14 -11.89 -9.05 -2.22
C ALA A 14 -13.02 -8.04 -1.92
N PRO A 15 -13.12 -6.91 -2.65
CA PRO A 15 -14.20 -5.94 -2.43
C PRO A 15 -15.54 -6.52 -2.91
N VAL A 16 -16.36 -7.01 -1.97
CA VAL A 16 -17.65 -7.68 -2.24
C VAL A 16 -18.73 -7.16 -1.28
N ASP A 17 -19.91 -6.85 -1.81
CA ASP A 17 -21.13 -6.53 -1.07
C ASP A 17 -22.34 -6.87 -1.96
N ASP A 18 -23.16 -7.83 -1.54
CA ASP A 18 -24.26 -8.38 -2.36
C ASP A 18 -25.31 -7.33 -2.71
N SER A 19 -25.67 -6.49 -1.74
CA SER A 19 -26.61 -5.38 -1.93
C SER A 19 -26.12 -4.42 -3.02
N THR A 20 -24.85 -4.03 -2.95
CA THR A 20 -24.23 -3.15 -3.95
C THR A 20 -24.19 -3.82 -5.33
N LEU A 21 -23.79 -5.09 -5.40
CA LEU A 21 -23.66 -5.81 -6.67
C LEU A 21 -25.01 -6.18 -7.30
N SER A 22 -26.09 -6.25 -6.53
CA SER A 22 -27.43 -6.58 -7.04
C SER A 22 -28.01 -5.50 -7.97
N VAL A 23 -27.60 -4.24 -7.80
CA VAL A 23 -28.12 -3.09 -8.55
C VAL A 23 -27.05 -2.32 -9.34
N ASN A 24 -25.81 -2.80 -9.32
CA ASN A 24 -24.68 -2.19 -10.03
C ASN A 24 -23.97 -3.22 -10.94
N PRO A 25 -23.19 -2.77 -11.93
CA PRO A 25 -22.32 -3.66 -12.68
C PRO A 25 -21.37 -4.44 -11.77
N GLY A 26 -21.08 -5.70 -12.10
CA GLY A 26 -20.29 -6.60 -11.26
C GLY A 26 -18.86 -6.14 -10.91
N ASN A 27 -18.33 -5.15 -11.63
CA ASN A 27 -17.01 -4.56 -11.36
C ASN A 27 -17.06 -3.22 -10.60
N TYR A 28 -18.23 -2.80 -10.11
CA TYR A 28 -18.41 -1.50 -9.46
C TYR A 28 -17.48 -1.31 -8.26
N LEU A 29 -17.47 -2.26 -7.34
CA LEU A 29 -16.64 -2.21 -6.13
C LEU A 29 -15.14 -2.27 -6.44
N GLU A 30 -14.74 -3.08 -7.43
CA GLU A 30 -13.35 -3.13 -7.88
C GLU A 30 -12.91 -1.78 -8.46
N ARG A 31 -13.72 -1.19 -9.35
CA ARG A 31 -13.43 0.13 -9.93
C ARG A 31 -13.35 1.21 -8.86
N HIS A 32 -14.25 1.16 -7.88
CA HIS A 32 -14.25 2.10 -6.76
C HIS A 32 -12.99 1.94 -5.91
N LEU A 33 -12.61 0.71 -5.55
CA LEU A 33 -11.38 0.43 -4.80
C LEU A 33 -10.14 0.98 -5.52
N ARG A 34 -10.01 0.72 -6.83
CA ARG A 34 -8.91 1.25 -7.65
C ARG A 34 -8.87 2.78 -7.63
N ALA A 35 -10.01 3.44 -7.77
CA ALA A 35 -10.10 4.89 -7.75
C ALA A 35 -9.70 5.49 -6.38
N VAL A 36 -10.08 4.85 -5.27
CA VAL A 36 -9.70 5.28 -3.93
C VAL A 36 -8.20 5.09 -3.69
N ILE A 37 -7.64 3.95 -4.08
CA ILE A 37 -6.20 3.68 -3.97
C ILE A 37 -5.41 4.72 -4.78
N GLU A 38 -5.80 4.94 -6.04
CA GLU A 38 -5.18 5.95 -6.90
C GLU A 38 -5.25 7.35 -6.28
N LEU A 39 -6.40 7.72 -5.71
CA LEU A 39 -6.56 8.99 -5.02
C LEU A 39 -5.56 9.13 -3.86
N ILE A 40 -5.41 8.09 -3.04
CA ILE A 40 -4.46 8.10 -1.91
C ILE A 40 -3.03 8.17 -2.43
N GLU A 41 -2.64 7.31 -3.38
CA GLU A 41 -1.27 7.23 -3.88
C GLU A 41 -0.82 8.51 -4.63
N THR A 42 -1.75 9.23 -5.26
CA THR A 42 -1.43 10.37 -6.14
C THR A 42 -1.77 11.73 -5.56
N ARG A 43 -2.74 11.81 -4.64
CA ARG A 43 -3.26 13.09 -4.12
C ARG A 43 -3.12 13.24 -2.61
N SER A 44 -2.56 12.25 -1.92
CA SER A 44 -2.31 12.30 -0.48
C SER A 44 -0.82 12.20 -0.16
N PRO A 45 -0.32 12.86 0.89
CA PRO A 45 1.04 12.61 1.41
C PRO A 45 1.14 11.28 2.19
N VAL A 46 0.09 10.46 2.18
CA VAL A 46 0.03 9.19 2.90
C VAL A 46 0.74 8.10 2.09
N GLU A 47 1.69 7.42 2.73
CA GLU A 47 2.33 6.23 2.20
C GLU A 47 1.40 5.03 2.43
N LEU A 48 0.89 4.44 1.34
CA LEU A 48 -0.06 3.33 1.38
C LEU A 48 0.68 1.99 1.23
N LEU A 49 0.40 1.07 2.16
CA LEU A 49 0.88 -0.32 2.18
C LEU A 49 -0.32 -1.27 2.32
N ALA A 50 -0.22 -2.49 1.79
CA ALA A 50 -1.24 -3.51 1.99
C ALA A 50 -0.67 -4.89 2.35
N ILE A 51 -1.43 -5.64 3.16
CA ILE A 51 -1.18 -7.04 3.49
C ILE A 51 -2.45 -7.82 3.17
N GLY A 52 -2.37 -8.75 2.22
CA GLY A 52 -3.44 -9.68 1.90
C GLY A 52 -3.29 -10.98 2.69
N ILE A 53 -4.34 -11.48 3.33
CA ILE A 53 -4.34 -12.76 4.04
C ILE A 53 -5.11 -13.78 3.23
N GLY A 54 -4.43 -14.79 2.70
CA GLY A 54 -5.01 -15.80 1.82
C GLY A 54 -5.56 -15.24 0.49
N HIS A 55 -5.38 -13.94 0.23
CA HIS A 55 -5.94 -13.23 -0.92
C HIS A 55 -4.91 -12.30 -1.53
N ASP A 56 -4.78 -12.37 -2.85
CA ASP A 56 -3.85 -11.50 -3.58
C ASP A 56 -4.40 -10.07 -3.70
N VAL A 57 -3.77 -9.16 -2.96
CA VAL A 57 -4.05 -7.72 -2.99
C VAL A 57 -3.02 -6.93 -3.81
N THR A 58 -1.97 -7.59 -4.32
CA THR A 58 -0.91 -6.95 -5.13
C THR A 58 -1.44 -6.40 -6.46
N ARG A 59 -2.58 -6.93 -6.94
CA ARG A 59 -3.34 -6.43 -8.09
C ARG A 59 -3.94 -5.03 -7.92
N TYR A 60 -4.03 -4.53 -6.68
CA TYR A 60 -4.64 -3.24 -6.35
C TYR A 60 -3.64 -2.23 -5.80
N TYR A 61 -2.74 -2.68 -4.92
CA TYR A 61 -1.83 -1.82 -4.19
C TYR A 61 -0.41 -1.95 -4.73
N ARG A 62 0.26 -0.82 -4.95
CA ARG A 62 1.64 -0.82 -5.47
C ARG A 62 2.65 -1.45 -4.50
N ARG A 63 2.41 -1.26 -3.19
CA ARG A 63 3.25 -1.80 -2.10
C ARG A 63 2.40 -2.79 -1.31
N ALA A 64 2.54 -4.06 -1.63
CA ALA A 64 1.74 -5.10 -1.01
C ALA A 64 2.52 -6.39 -0.82
N VAL A 65 2.11 -7.15 0.19
CA VAL A 65 2.53 -8.54 0.40
C VAL A 65 1.28 -9.39 0.64
N THR A 66 1.34 -10.64 0.24
CA THR A 66 0.28 -11.62 0.53
C THR A 66 0.88 -12.68 1.44
N ILE A 67 0.25 -12.91 2.58
CA ILE A 67 0.58 -13.97 3.53
C ILE A 67 -0.48 -15.07 3.45
N VAL A 68 -0.11 -16.28 3.87
CA VAL A 68 -1.02 -17.43 3.78
C VAL A 68 -2.10 -17.34 4.85
N ASP A 69 -1.71 -16.99 6.07
CA ASP A 69 -2.57 -16.93 7.25
C ASP A 69 -2.21 -15.75 8.16
N ALA A 70 -3.00 -15.54 9.22
CA ALA A 70 -2.83 -14.42 10.13
C ALA A 70 -1.63 -14.58 11.09
N GLU A 71 -1.06 -15.78 11.21
CA GLU A 71 0.06 -16.05 12.12
C GLU A 71 1.34 -15.40 11.59
N GLU A 72 1.46 -15.27 10.26
CA GLU A 72 2.54 -14.56 9.57
C GLU A 72 2.43 -13.02 9.64
N LEU A 73 1.29 -12.48 10.09
CA LEU A 73 0.99 -11.04 10.01
C LEU A 73 2.02 -10.17 10.73
N ALA A 74 2.43 -10.55 11.94
CA ALA A 74 3.39 -9.77 12.71
C ALA A 74 4.76 -9.66 12.01
N GLY A 75 5.20 -10.74 11.36
CA GLY A 75 6.42 -10.77 10.55
C GLY A 75 6.29 -9.86 9.34
N ALA A 76 5.23 -10.05 8.55
CA ALA A 76 4.97 -9.26 7.34
C ALA A 76 4.84 -7.75 7.63
N MET A 77 4.16 -7.37 8.72
CA MET A 77 4.06 -5.97 9.14
C MET A 77 5.44 -5.36 9.41
N THR A 78 6.29 -6.09 10.13
CA THR A 78 7.64 -5.64 10.49
C THR A 78 8.52 -5.47 9.25
N GLU A 79 8.46 -6.43 8.33
CA GLU A 79 9.22 -6.40 7.08
C GLU A 79 8.78 -5.27 6.15
N GLN A 80 7.47 -5.04 6.00
CA GLN A 80 6.95 -3.94 5.18
C GLN A 80 7.37 -2.57 5.72
N LEU A 81 7.32 -2.40 7.04
CA LEU A 81 7.79 -1.16 7.68
C LEU A 81 9.30 -0.99 7.52
N ALA A 82 10.09 -2.05 7.75
CA ALA A 82 11.54 -2.01 7.56
C ALA A 82 11.93 -1.63 6.12
N SER A 83 11.26 -2.23 5.14
CA SER A 83 11.45 -1.92 3.71
C SER A 83 11.10 -0.46 3.39
N LEU A 84 9.98 0.05 3.92
CA LEU A 84 9.56 1.44 3.74
C LEU A 84 10.63 2.43 4.24
N PHE A 85 11.17 2.20 5.44
CA PHE A 85 12.20 3.08 6.01
C PHE A 85 13.56 2.95 5.30
N ALA A 86 13.90 1.77 4.79
CA ALA A 86 15.12 1.55 4.02
C ALA A 86 15.08 2.28 2.66
N GLU A 87 13.96 2.21 1.95
CA GLU A 87 13.78 2.92 0.67
C GLU A 87 13.92 4.44 0.80
N GLU A 88 13.35 5.00 1.87
CA GLU A 88 13.47 6.43 2.16
C GLU A 88 14.92 6.83 2.44
N SER A 89 15.63 6.04 3.24
CA SER A 89 17.04 6.26 3.55
C SER A 89 17.90 6.28 2.27
N ALA A 90 17.60 5.40 1.32
CA ALA A 90 18.25 5.37 0.01
C ALA A 90 17.91 6.61 -0.84
N LYS A 91 16.64 7.05 -0.86
CA LYS A 91 16.21 8.28 -1.56
C LYS A 91 16.90 9.52 -0.98
N ASN A 92 17.04 9.61 0.33
CA ASN A 92 17.68 10.74 0.99
C ASN A 92 19.18 10.82 0.68
N THR A 93 19.86 9.67 0.72
CA THR A 93 21.29 9.56 0.36
C THR A 93 21.57 10.00 -1.08
N ARG A 94 20.70 9.61 -2.03
CA ARG A 94 20.82 10.03 -3.45
C ARG A 94 20.63 11.54 -3.65
N ARG A 95 19.78 12.18 -2.84
CA ARG A 95 19.57 13.64 -2.90
C ARG A 95 20.73 14.43 -2.29
N GLY A 96 21.39 13.91 -1.26
CA GLY A 96 22.54 14.55 -0.61
C GLY A 96 23.88 14.45 -1.36
N GLY A 97 24.04 13.47 -2.26
CA GLY A 97 25.30 13.21 -2.97
C GLY A 97 25.61 14.13 -4.17
N GLY A 98 24.67 14.98 -4.58
CA GLY A 98 24.77 15.77 -5.84
C GLY A 98 25.65 17.02 -5.78
N MET A 99 26.14 17.45 -4.61
CA MET A 99 26.80 18.77 -4.44
C MET A 99 28.31 18.69 -4.13
N ARG A 100 29.03 17.70 -4.66
CA ARG A 100 30.49 17.59 -4.45
C ARG A 100 31.25 17.17 -5.72
N ARG A 101 31.04 17.83 -6.85
CA ARG A 101 32.00 17.86 -7.98
C ARG A 101 31.86 19.13 -8.80
N ALA A 102 32.59 20.17 -8.40
CA ALA A 102 33.14 21.18 -9.30
C ALA A 102 34.35 21.79 -8.57
N GLY A 103 35.54 21.48 -9.09
CA GLY A 103 36.77 22.20 -8.78
C GLY A 103 36.94 23.39 -9.70
#